data_AF-A0A415S4L6-F1
#
_entry.id   AF-A0A415S4L6-F1
#
_cell.length_a   1.000
_cell.length_b   1.000
_cell.length_c   1.000
_cell.angle_alpha   90.00
_cell.angle_beta   90.00
_cell.angle_gamma   90.00
#
_symmetry.space_group_name_H-M   'P 1'
#
loop_
_entity.id
_entity.type
_entity.pdbx_description
1 polymer ?
#
loop_
_entity_poly.entity_id
_entity_poly.type
_entity_poly.pdbx_seq_one_letter_code
_entity_poly.pdbx_strand_id
1 'polypeptide(L)'
;MDIVFTIDEKFTRFCAVAIASLLKHNKTEEICFHIVTDNLTEKSKTILSELAKQSGACTYFYHVPKEKTEGYQVKAMSHRISLATFYRCMLPSLLPSQLSKAIYLDSDILVLDSIKEIWNTDLNNIAIAGIEEARSKEDKHCDRLGYAPSYRYINAGVLLINLDYWRKYNIEEKCRQYYAKNIDRMLYNDQDLLNALLYDKKAVIPTRYNVQDAFYRKFNKGNSLPPEYKSTYQDALLHPAILHYTNRKPWEYHCMHPLRKLFYDYQNLTPYAGQSVLNNPLKRIHRFIHLLPYLLGFKQKRYYSLSTLRENQ
;
A
#
# COMPACT_ATOMS: atom_id res chain seq x y z
N MET A 1 -1.67 3.50 18.52
CA MET A 1 -1.35 3.64 17.08
C MET A 1 -2.66 3.69 16.31
N ASP A 2 -2.88 4.78 15.58
CA ASP A 2 -4.06 4.96 14.74
C ASP A 2 -3.73 4.53 13.31
N ILE A 3 -4.41 3.48 12.84
CA ILE A 3 -4.20 2.85 11.53
C ILE A 3 -5.38 3.16 10.63
N VAL A 4 -5.12 3.74 9.46
CA VAL A 4 -6.15 4.17 8.52
C VAL A 4 -6.14 3.27 7.29
N PHE A 5 -7.32 2.78 6.90
CA PHE A 5 -7.55 2.12 5.62
C PHE A 5 -8.63 2.89 4.85
N THR A 6 -8.47 3.00 3.53
CA THR A 6 -9.54 3.47 2.63
C THR A 6 -9.95 2.33 1.71
N ILE A 7 -11.20 1.88 1.78
CA ILE A 7 -11.67 0.72 1.00
C ILE A 7 -13.09 0.91 0.47
N ASP A 8 -13.37 0.20 -0.63
CA ASP A 8 -14.73 -0.13 -1.05
C ASP A 8 -15.08 -1.58 -0.64
N GLU A 9 -16.34 -1.96 -0.79
CA GLU A 9 -16.87 -3.29 -0.45
C GLU A 9 -16.11 -4.45 -1.10
N LYS A 10 -15.53 -4.26 -2.30
CA LYS A 10 -14.76 -5.32 -2.98
C LYS A 10 -13.44 -5.60 -2.28
N PHE A 11 -12.94 -4.64 -1.51
CA PHE A 11 -11.68 -4.72 -0.78
C PHE A 11 -11.82 -5.14 0.69
N THR A 12 -13.03 -5.37 1.21
CA THR A 12 -13.26 -5.85 2.59
C THR A 12 -12.40 -7.06 2.94
N ARG A 13 -12.38 -8.06 2.05
CA ARG A 13 -11.58 -9.28 2.27
C ARG A 13 -10.10 -8.95 2.45
N PHE A 14 -9.55 -8.09 1.60
CA PHE A 14 -8.11 -7.80 1.60
C PHE A 14 -7.72 -6.96 2.82
N CYS A 15 -8.58 -6.00 3.19
CA CYS A 15 -8.45 -5.25 4.44
C CYS A 15 -8.45 -6.18 5.67
N ALA A 16 -9.34 -7.18 5.71
CA ALA A 16 -9.35 -8.16 6.80
C ALA A 16 -8.01 -8.93 6.88
N VAL A 17 -7.41 -9.31 5.75
CA VAL A 17 -6.08 -9.96 5.75
C VAL A 17 -4.99 -9.00 6.25
N ALA A 18 -5.01 -7.74 5.82
CA ALA A 18 -4.06 -6.72 6.28
C ALA A 18 -4.16 -6.52 7.80
N ILE A 19 -5.38 -6.35 8.33
CA ILE A 19 -5.67 -6.25 9.78
C ILE A 19 -5.14 -7.48 10.53
N ALA A 20 -5.47 -8.70 10.08
CA ALA A 20 -5.02 -9.92 10.73
C ALA A 20 -3.49 -10.03 10.77
N SER A 21 -2.82 -9.65 9.68
CA SER A 21 -1.35 -9.64 9.63
C SER A 21 -0.75 -8.59 10.57
N LEU A 22 -1.34 -7.40 10.66
CA LEU A 22 -0.88 -6.33 11.55
C LEU A 22 -1.01 -6.73 13.03
N LEU A 23 -2.18 -7.22 13.43
CA LEU A 23 -2.44 -7.66 14.81
C LEU A 23 -1.55 -8.83 15.23
N LYS A 24 -1.19 -9.71 14.30
CA LYS A 24 -0.29 -10.84 14.58
C LYS A 24 1.10 -10.38 15.07
N HIS A 25 1.59 -9.24 14.56
CA HIS A 25 2.96 -8.75 14.78
C HIS A 25 3.06 -7.51 15.68
N ASN A 26 1.94 -6.93 16.10
CA ASN A 26 1.90 -5.71 16.91
C ASN A 26 1.07 -5.90 18.19
N LYS A 27 1.18 -7.07 18.83
CA LYS A 27 0.33 -7.51 19.95
C LYS A 27 0.43 -6.66 21.22
N THR A 28 1.56 -5.96 21.41
CA THR A 28 1.83 -5.14 22.60
C THR A 28 1.38 -3.70 22.43
N GLU A 29 0.88 -3.34 21.25
CA GLU A 29 0.56 -1.97 20.91
C GLU A 29 -0.96 -1.76 20.97
N GLU A 30 -1.38 -0.63 21.55
CA GLU A 30 -2.77 -0.21 21.46
C GLU A 30 -3.06 0.23 20.04
N ILE A 31 -4.00 -0.44 19.37
CA ILE A 31 -4.29 -0.21 17.95
C ILE A 31 -5.74 0.23 17.81
N CYS A 32 -5.95 1.28 17.02
CA CYS A 32 -7.26 1.66 16.53
C CYS A 32 -7.29 1.70 15.00
N PHE A 33 -8.28 1.06 14.41
CA PHE A 33 -8.51 1.08 12.97
C PHE A 33 -9.54 2.13 12.61
N HIS A 34 -9.19 3.00 11.65
CA HIS A 34 -10.05 4.02 11.07
C HIS A 34 -10.31 3.66 9.61
N ILE A 35 -11.50 3.12 9.33
CA ILE A 35 -11.85 2.59 8.02
C ILE A 35 -12.74 3.59 7.29
N VAL A 36 -12.18 4.21 6.27
CA VAL A 36 -12.82 5.23 5.45
C VAL A 36 -13.41 4.56 4.21
N THR A 37 -14.69 4.81 3.94
CA THR A 37 -15.42 4.13 2.86
C THR A 37 -16.63 4.92 2.39
N ASP A 38 -17.08 4.68 1.17
CA ASP A 38 -18.38 5.15 0.67
C ASP A 38 -19.49 4.09 0.81
N ASN A 39 -19.17 2.79 0.79
CA ASN A 39 -20.17 1.76 0.48
C ASN A 39 -20.05 0.42 1.23
N LEU A 40 -19.29 0.33 2.34
CA LEU A 40 -19.24 -0.91 3.11
C LEU A 40 -20.61 -1.32 3.66
N THR A 41 -20.94 -2.60 3.47
CA THR A 41 -22.14 -3.22 4.07
C THR A 41 -21.97 -3.40 5.58
N GLU A 42 -23.08 -3.45 6.33
CA GLU A 42 -23.03 -3.74 7.77
C GLU A 42 -22.36 -5.09 8.06
N LYS A 43 -22.58 -6.10 7.22
CA LYS A 43 -21.88 -7.38 7.32
C LYS A 43 -20.36 -7.21 7.23
N SER A 44 -19.88 -6.41 6.29
CA SER A 44 -18.45 -6.12 6.12
C SER A 44 -17.89 -5.34 7.31
N LYS A 45 -18.63 -4.37 7.85
CA LYS A 45 -18.25 -3.65 9.08
C LYS A 45 -18.16 -4.57 10.30
N THR A 46 -19.12 -5.47 10.47
CA THR A 46 -19.10 -6.47 11.54
C THR A 46 -17.88 -7.38 11.43
N ILE A 47 -17.59 -7.91 10.24
CA ILE A 47 -16.40 -8.76 10.02
C ILE A 47 -15.10 -8.05 10.44
N LEU A 48 -14.92 -6.79 10.03
CA LEU A 48 -13.69 -6.04 10.30
C LEU A 48 -13.57 -5.63 11.78
N SER A 49 -14.69 -5.26 12.41
CA SER A 49 -14.71 -4.90 13.84
C SER A 49 -14.53 -6.10 14.76
N GLU A 50 -15.15 -7.25 14.46
CA GLU A 50 -14.96 -8.48 15.22
C GLU A 50 -13.51 -8.99 15.14
N LEU A 51 -12.91 -8.95 13.95
CA LEU A 51 -11.51 -9.33 13.77
C LEU A 51 -10.56 -8.48 14.61
N ALA A 52 -10.78 -7.15 14.64
CA ALA A 52 -10.00 -6.24 15.46
C ALA A 52 -10.20 -6.49 16.97
N LYS A 53 -11.45 -6.65 17.39
CA LYS A 53 -11.85 -6.87 18.78
C LYS A 53 -11.22 -8.13 19.39
N GLN A 54 -10.98 -9.18 18.60
CA GLN A 54 -10.30 -10.40 19.06
C GLN A 54 -8.89 -10.12 19.62
N SER A 55 -8.26 -9.02 19.22
CA SER A 55 -6.93 -8.60 19.71
C SER A 55 -7.00 -7.35 20.60
N GLY A 56 -8.19 -6.97 21.07
CA GLY A 56 -8.38 -5.77 21.90
C GLY A 56 -8.29 -4.44 21.16
N ALA A 57 -8.23 -4.45 19.82
CA ALA A 57 -8.18 -3.24 19.01
C ALA A 57 -9.57 -2.62 18.80
N CYS A 58 -9.63 -1.29 18.65
CA CYS A 58 -10.85 -0.57 18.27
C CYS A 58 -10.97 -0.42 16.76
N THR A 59 -12.21 -0.25 16.28
CA THR A 59 -12.50 0.01 14.86
C THR A 59 -13.59 1.08 14.75
N TYR A 60 -13.33 2.11 13.95
CA TYR A 60 -14.26 3.17 13.60
C TYR A 60 -14.44 3.24 12.08
N PHE A 61 -15.66 3.53 11.63
CA PHE A 61 -16.00 3.64 10.23
C PHE A 61 -16.40 5.07 9.88
N TYR A 62 -15.88 5.58 8.77
CA TYR A 62 -16.12 6.94 8.30
C TYR A 62 -16.68 6.90 6.89
N HIS A 63 -17.86 7.47 6.72
CA HIS A 63 -18.47 7.60 5.40
C HIS A 63 -17.83 8.78 4.65
N VAL A 64 -17.53 8.60 3.36
CA VAL A 64 -17.07 9.67 2.48
C VAL A 64 -18.26 10.28 1.75
N PRO A 65 -18.63 11.54 2.06
CA PRO A 65 -19.67 12.25 1.32
C PRO A 65 -19.28 12.41 -0.16
N LYS A 66 -20.26 12.27 -1.05
CA LYS A 66 -20.02 12.33 -2.51
C LYS A 66 -19.38 13.64 -2.92
N GLU A 67 -19.78 14.74 -2.29
CA GLU A 67 -19.32 16.11 -2.51
C GLU A 67 -17.79 16.24 -2.36
N LYS A 68 -17.18 15.46 -1.46
CA LYS A 68 -15.72 15.47 -1.28
C LYS A 68 -14.97 14.87 -2.45
N THR A 69 -15.62 14.00 -3.22
CA THR A 69 -15.04 13.33 -4.39
C THR A 69 -15.33 14.06 -5.69
N GLU A 70 -16.16 15.10 -5.67
CA GLU A 70 -16.46 15.91 -6.84
C GLU A 70 -15.20 16.56 -7.41
N GLY A 71 -15.01 16.40 -8.72
CA GLY A 71 -13.83 16.92 -9.43
C GLY A 71 -12.63 15.97 -9.46
N TYR A 72 -12.61 14.90 -8.65
CA TYR A 72 -11.64 13.82 -8.81
C TYR A 72 -12.08 12.84 -9.90
N GLN A 73 -11.11 12.40 -10.69
CA GLN A 73 -11.33 11.40 -11.74
C GLN A 73 -10.19 10.41 -11.72
N VAL A 74 -10.46 9.11 -11.67
CA VAL A 74 -9.39 8.12 -11.75
C VAL A 74 -8.92 8.03 -13.19
N LYS A 75 -7.61 8.23 -13.45
CA LYS A 75 -7.08 8.01 -14.79
C LYS A 75 -7.13 6.53 -15.16
N ALA A 76 -7.58 6.27 -16.39
CA ALA A 76 -7.89 4.94 -16.94
C ALA A 76 -6.70 3.98 -17.05
N MET A 77 -5.51 4.34 -16.58
CA MET A 77 -4.31 3.49 -16.66
C MET A 77 -4.42 2.19 -15.84
N SER A 78 -5.46 2.05 -15.02
CA SER A 78 -5.77 0.81 -14.31
C SER A 78 -7.27 0.72 -14.03
N HIS A 79 -7.99 -0.14 -14.76
CA HIS A 79 -9.38 -0.55 -14.44
C HIS A 79 -9.54 -1.18 -13.03
N ARG A 80 -8.48 -1.18 -12.22
CA ARG A 80 -8.39 -1.78 -10.89
C ARG A 80 -8.44 -0.74 -9.76
N ILE A 81 -8.34 0.55 -10.08
CA ILE A 81 -8.33 1.65 -9.10
C ILE A 81 -9.71 2.31 -9.09
N SER A 82 -10.34 2.38 -7.92
CA SER A 82 -11.60 3.12 -7.70
C SER A 82 -11.32 4.53 -7.16
N LEU A 83 -12.35 5.37 -7.11
CA LEU A 83 -12.25 6.71 -6.50
C LEU A 83 -11.80 6.67 -5.03
N ALA A 84 -11.94 5.51 -4.37
CA ALA A 84 -11.47 5.29 -3.01
C ALA A 84 -9.97 5.61 -2.82
N THR A 85 -9.17 5.58 -3.88
CA THR A 85 -7.74 5.96 -3.83
C THR A 85 -7.54 7.40 -3.34
N PHE A 86 -8.45 8.32 -3.69
CA PHE A 86 -8.39 9.73 -3.30
C PHE A 86 -8.90 10.01 -1.89
N TYR A 87 -9.56 9.05 -1.22
CA TYR A 87 -10.09 9.26 0.14
C TYR A 87 -8.97 9.60 1.13
N ARG A 88 -7.75 9.11 0.89
CA ARG A 88 -6.57 9.45 1.71
C ARG A 88 -6.23 10.95 1.69
N CYS A 89 -6.59 11.67 0.62
CA CYS A 89 -6.40 13.12 0.53
C CYS A 89 -7.38 13.91 1.40
N MET A 90 -8.44 13.25 1.89
CA MET A 90 -9.58 13.84 2.62
C MET A 90 -9.58 13.47 4.11
N LEU A 91 -8.55 12.76 4.58
CA LEU A 91 -8.44 12.33 5.97
C LEU A 91 -8.52 13.46 7.01
N PRO A 92 -7.97 14.68 6.77
CA PRO A 92 -8.00 15.74 7.79
C PRO A 92 -9.40 16.10 8.28
N SER A 93 -10.39 16.09 7.37
CA SER A 93 -11.78 16.41 7.70
C SER A 93 -12.66 15.18 7.98
N LEU A 94 -12.26 13.99 7.51
CA LEU A 94 -12.99 12.75 7.77
C LEU A 94 -12.66 12.16 9.15
N LEU A 95 -11.42 12.30 9.60
CA LEU A 95 -10.95 11.75 10.87
C LEU A 95 -11.18 12.73 12.03
N PRO A 96 -11.40 12.21 13.26
CA PRO A 96 -11.61 13.04 14.44
C PRO A 96 -10.47 14.04 14.67
N SER A 97 -10.81 15.27 15.07
CA SER A 97 -9.86 16.38 15.21
C SER A 97 -8.79 16.14 16.29
N GLN A 98 -9.05 15.25 17.25
CA GLN A 98 -8.09 14.86 18.29
C GLN A 98 -6.94 13.97 17.78
N LEU A 99 -7.06 13.36 16.60
CA LEU A 99 -5.99 12.53 16.04
C LEU A 99 -4.94 13.43 15.39
N SER A 100 -3.75 13.51 15.96
CA SER A 100 -2.65 14.35 15.45
C SER A 100 -1.86 13.70 14.32
N LYS A 101 -1.81 12.36 14.28
CA LYS A 101 -1.13 11.58 13.25
C LYS A 101 -1.80 10.22 13.04
N ALA A 102 -1.57 9.60 11.89
CA ALA A 102 -2.05 8.26 11.59
C ALA A 102 -1.12 7.52 10.61
N ILE A 103 -1.06 6.19 10.71
CA ILE A 103 -0.43 5.34 9.68
C ILE A 103 -1.51 4.92 8.69
N TYR A 104 -1.42 5.44 7.48
CA TYR A 104 -2.23 5.00 6.36
C TYR A 104 -1.62 3.76 5.69
N LEU A 105 -2.45 2.76 5.40
CA LEU A 105 -2.09 1.53 4.72
C LEU A 105 -3.07 1.24 3.57
N ASP A 106 -2.55 0.88 2.41
CA ASP A 106 -3.35 0.22 1.38
C ASP A 106 -3.79 -1.17 1.87
N SER A 107 -4.89 -1.71 1.31
CA SER A 107 -5.47 -2.99 1.76
C SER A 107 -4.86 -4.22 1.10
N ASP A 108 -3.90 -4.06 0.20
CA ASP A 108 -3.19 -5.10 -0.53
C ASP A 108 -1.76 -5.31 -0.03
N ILE A 109 -1.60 -5.17 1.28
CA ILE A 109 -0.35 -5.41 2.01
C ILE A 109 -0.43 -6.66 2.90
N LEU A 110 0.73 -7.06 3.43
CA LEU A 110 0.86 -7.85 4.65
C LEU A 110 1.85 -7.15 5.58
N VAL A 111 1.48 -6.99 6.84
CA VAL A 111 2.40 -6.60 7.91
C VAL A 111 3.02 -7.89 8.46
N LEU A 112 4.34 -7.96 8.45
CA LEU A 112 5.14 -9.15 8.76
C LEU A 112 6.12 -8.95 9.92
N ASP A 113 6.19 -7.73 10.45
CA ASP A 113 6.99 -7.34 11.62
C ASP A 113 6.34 -6.14 12.32
N SER A 114 6.90 -5.69 13.44
CA SER A 114 6.45 -4.49 14.15
C SER A 114 6.53 -3.24 13.27
N ILE A 115 5.51 -2.39 13.36
CA ILE A 115 5.44 -1.08 12.69
C ILE A 115 5.60 0.10 13.66
N LYS A 116 6.02 -0.19 14.90
CA LYS A 116 6.22 0.82 15.95
C LYS A 116 7.21 1.91 15.55
N GLU A 117 8.26 1.54 14.82
CA GLU A 117 9.25 2.50 14.31
C GLU A 117 8.65 3.48 13.30
N ILE A 118 7.71 3.02 12.45
CA ILE A 118 6.94 3.94 11.59
C ILE A 118 6.20 4.93 12.48
N TRP A 119 5.43 4.45 13.47
CA TRP A 119 4.68 5.31 14.37
C TRP A 119 5.55 6.35 15.10
N ASN A 120 6.77 5.97 15.49
CA ASN A 120 7.70 6.82 16.25
C ASN A 120 8.53 7.77 15.37
N THR A 121 8.35 7.76 14.05
CA THR A 121 9.03 8.72 13.17
C THR A 121 8.63 10.15 13.54
N ASP A 122 9.62 11.02 13.72
CA ASP A 122 9.39 12.43 13.99
C ASP A 122 8.82 13.13 12.76
N LEU A 123 7.67 13.79 12.95
CA LEU A 123 6.96 14.53 11.90
C LEU A 123 7.04 16.05 12.10
N ASN A 124 7.92 16.55 12.97
CA ASN A 124 8.08 17.98 13.19
C ASN A 124 8.35 18.72 11.87
N ASN A 125 7.45 19.64 11.50
CA ASN A 125 7.45 20.37 10.22
C ASN A 125 7.43 19.48 8.94
N ILE A 126 7.13 18.20 9.08
CA ILE A 126 6.96 17.24 7.98
C ILE A 126 5.47 16.92 7.84
N ALA A 127 4.95 17.02 6.61
CA ALA A 127 3.56 16.74 6.30
C ALA A 127 3.28 15.24 6.23
N ILE A 128 4.26 14.47 5.75
CA ILE A 128 4.10 13.04 5.47
C ILE A 128 5.44 12.31 5.52
N ALA A 129 5.45 11.08 6.00
CA ALA A 129 6.59 10.19 5.86
C ALA A 129 6.17 8.95 5.07
N GLY A 130 7.03 8.47 4.18
CA GLY A 130 6.71 7.34 3.32
C GLY A 130 7.96 6.67 2.77
N ILE A 131 7.76 5.66 1.94
CA ILE A 131 8.84 4.85 1.37
C ILE A 131 8.95 5.18 -0.10
N GLU A 132 10.17 5.26 -0.61
CA GLU A 132 10.42 5.50 -2.03
C GLU A 132 9.73 4.45 -2.93
N GLU A 133 9.11 4.92 -4.01
CA GLU A 133 8.48 4.05 -5.02
C GLU A 133 9.54 3.16 -5.68
N ALA A 134 9.20 1.88 -5.82
CA ALA A 134 10.03 0.94 -6.52
C ALA A 134 10.14 1.38 -7.98
N ARG A 135 11.37 1.77 -8.38
CA ARG A 135 11.72 2.31 -9.72
C ARG A 135 11.55 3.82 -9.88
N SER A 136 11.56 4.59 -8.78
CA SER A 136 11.61 6.06 -8.80
C SER A 136 12.81 6.67 -9.56
N LYS A 137 13.87 5.88 -9.81
CA LYS A 137 15.12 6.35 -10.43
C LYS A 137 14.98 6.91 -11.83
N GLU A 138 13.94 6.55 -12.56
CA GLU A 138 13.66 7.23 -13.81
C GLU A 138 13.03 8.57 -13.46
N ASP A 139 13.87 9.61 -13.50
CA ASP A 139 13.63 11.06 -13.33
C ASP A 139 12.21 11.53 -13.77
N LYS A 140 11.67 10.85 -14.77
CA LYS A 140 10.32 10.91 -15.33
C LYS A 140 9.17 11.20 -14.36
N HIS A 141 9.16 10.66 -13.14
CA HIS A 141 8.10 10.99 -12.18
C HIS A 141 8.24 12.41 -11.63
N CYS A 142 9.43 12.75 -11.11
CA CYS A 142 9.70 14.05 -10.52
C CYS A 142 9.68 15.14 -11.60
N ASP A 143 10.28 14.87 -12.76
CA ASP A 143 10.24 15.72 -13.96
C ASP A 143 8.81 16.05 -14.40
N ARG A 144 7.94 15.03 -14.53
CA ARG A 144 6.53 15.23 -14.91
C ARG A 144 5.80 16.12 -13.92
N LEU A 145 6.12 15.98 -12.63
CA LEU A 145 5.48 16.72 -11.55
C LEU A 145 6.13 18.09 -11.28
N GLY A 146 7.30 18.35 -11.87
CA GLY A 146 7.97 19.64 -11.81
C GLY A 146 8.74 19.91 -10.51
N TYR A 147 9.35 18.89 -9.90
CA TYR A 147 10.24 19.06 -8.75
C TYR A 147 11.52 18.22 -8.89
N ALA A 148 12.58 18.60 -8.19
CA ALA A 148 13.89 17.95 -8.33
C ALA A 148 13.90 16.51 -7.77
N PRO A 149 14.56 15.54 -8.44
CA PRO A 149 14.68 14.15 -7.97
C PRO A 149 15.29 13.97 -6.59
N SER A 150 16.07 14.94 -6.13
CA SER A 150 16.65 14.96 -4.77
C SER A 150 15.59 14.91 -3.67
N TYR A 151 14.36 15.37 -3.96
CA TYR A 151 13.23 15.24 -3.04
C TYR A 151 12.64 13.83 -2.99
N ARG A 152 13.01 12.96 -3.95
CA ARG A 152 12.58 11.55 -4.08
C ARG A 152 11.08 11.43 -4.35
N TYR A 153 10.66 10.29 -4.87
CA TYR A 153 9.24 10.03 -5.15
C TYR A 153 8.77 8.85 -4.27
N ILE A 154 7.81 9.08 -3.38
CA ILE A 154 7.33 8.06 -2.44
C ILE A 154 6.09 7.32 -2.96
N ASN A 155 5.99 6.03 -2.65
CA ASN A 155 4.77 5.24 -2.83
C ASN A 155 3.71 5.67 -1.79
N ALA A 156 2.45 5.74 -2.20
CA ALA A 156 1.37 6.23 -1.35
C ALA A 156 0.71 5.13 -0.49
N GLY A 157 1.04 3.84 -0.69
CA GLY A 157 0.36 2.74 -0.01
C GLY A 157 0.79 2.47 1.43
N VAL A 158 1.87 3.09 1.89
CA VAL A 158 2.26 3.10 3.32
C VAL A 158 2.77 4.49 3.64
N LEU A 159 2.02 5.22 4.47
CA LEU A 159 2.31 6.60 4.81
C LEU A 159 2.09 6.82 6.31
N LEU A 160 2.98 7.56 6.95
CA LEU A 160 2.69 8.21 8.22
C LEU A 160 2.28 9.65 7.93
N ILE A 161 1.05 10.00 8.27
CA ILE A 161 0.43 11.27 7.94
C ILE A 161 0.40 12.16 9.18
N ASN A 162 0.90 13.38 9.06
CA ASN A 162 0.80 14.42 10.08
C ASN A 162 -0.55 15.15 9.92
N LEU A 163 -1.58 14.71 10.63
CA LEU A 163 -2.93 15.26 10.51
C LEU A 163 -2.99 16.70 11.03
N ASP A 164 -2.23 17.03 12.07
CA ASP A 164 -2.13 18.40 12.57
C ASP A 164 -1.57 19.36 11.52
N TYR A 165 -0.49 18.95 10.84
CA TYR A 165 0.05 19.70 9.71
C TYR A 165 -0.99 19.85 8.61
N TRP A 166 -1.65 18.75 8.23
CA TRP A 166 -2.61 18.79 7.14
C TRP A 166 -3.80 19.70 7.42
N ARG A 167 -4.31 19.71 8.65
CA ARG A 167 -5.36 20.64 9.09
C ARG A 167 -4.86 22.07 9.15
N LYS A 168 -3.72 22.32 9.81
CA LYS A 168 -3.12 23.66 9.96
C LYS A 168 -2.85 24.34 8.61
N TYR A 169 -2.38 23.58 7.62
CA TYR A 169 -1.99 24.12 6.30
C TYR A 169 -3.02 23.84 5.20
N ASN A 170 -4.20 23.36 5.57
CA ASN A 170 -5.35 23.07 4.71
C ASN A 170 -4.97 22.23 3.48
N ILE A 171 -4.27 21.12 3.72
CA ILE A 171 -3.72 20.25 2.67
C ILE A 171 -4.82 19.59 1.84
N GLU A 172 -5.95 19.21 2.44
CA GLU A 172 -7.09 18.64 1.71
C GLU A 172 -7.59 19.58 0.60
N GLU A 173 -7.80 20.86 0.93
CA GLU A 173 -8.24 21.85 -0.05
C GLU A 173 -7.16 22.11 -1.12
N LYS A 174 -5.89 22.13 -0.73
CA LYS A 174 -4.78 22.26 -1.69
C LYS A 174 -4.69 21.06 -2.63
N CYS A 175 -4.95 19.84 -2.14
CA CYS A 175 -5.05 18.64 -2.98
C CYS A 175 -6.15 18.83 -4.04
N ARG A 176 -7.33 19.30 -3.65
CA ARG A 176 -8.45 19.54 -4.56
C ARG A 176 -8.09 20.57 -5.64
N GLN A 177 -7.54 21.72 -5.24
CA GLN A 177 -7.15 22.79 -6.14
C GLN A 177 -6.01 22.39 -7.08
N TYR A 178 -4.99 21.70 -6.57
CA TYR A 178 -3.85 21.26 -7.37
C TYR A 178 -4.27 20.22 -8.39
N TYR A 179 -5.10 19.25 -7.99
CA TYR A 179 -5.63 18.22 -8.88
C TYR A 179 -6.41 18.83 -10.04
N ALA A 180 -7.33 19.76 -9.75
CA ALA A 180 -8.15 20.43 -10.77
C ALA A 180 -7.30 21.19 -11.81
N LYS A 181 -6.18 21.79 -11.40
CA LYS A 181 -5.28 22.55 -12.29
C LYS A 181 -4.28 21.68 -13.06
N ASN A 182 -3.96 20.49 -12.56
CA ASN A 182 -2.86 19.67 -13.06
C ASN A 182 -3.28 18.24 -13.41
N ILE A 183 -4.58 18.01 -13.67
CA ILE A 183 -5.14 16.68 -13.93
C ILE A 183 -4.32 15.90 -14.96
N ASP A 184 -3.84 16.55 -16.03
CA ASP A 184 -3.04 15.92 -17.09
C ASP A 184 -1.73 15.30 -16.60
N ARG A 185 -1.15 15.83 -15.52
CA ARG A 185 0.10 15.33 -14.93
C ARG A 185 -0.10 14.18 -13.94
N MET A 186 -1.32 13.94 -13.47
CA MET A 186 -1.66 12.95 -12.44
C MET A 186 -1.86 11.55 -13.04
N LEU A 187 -0.79 10.90 -13.48
CA LEU A 187 -0.84 9.54 -14.06
C LEU A 187 -1.05 8.46 -13.00
N TYR A 188 -0.55 8.68 -11.79
CA TYR A 188 -0.67 7.81 -10.62
C TYR A 188 -1.61 8.39 -9.56
N ASN A 189 -2.59 9.18 -9.99
CA ASN A 189 -3.69 9.70 -9.15
C ASN A 189 -3.20 10.41 -7.87
N ASP A 190 -3.66 9.96 -6.71
CA ASP A 190 -3.33 10.50 -5.39
C ASP A 190 -1.83 10.41 -5.06
N GLN A 191 -1.11 9.39 -5.55
CA GLN A 191 0.33 9.26 -5.32
C GLN A 191 1.11 10.40 -5.98
N ASP A 192 0.75 10.75 -7.23
CA ASP A 192 1.32 11.90 -7.93
C ASP A 192 0.94 13.20 -7.22
N LEU A 193 -0.32 13.33 -6.81
CA LEU A 193 -0.85 14.52 -6.15
C LEU A 193 -0.10 14.82 -4.84
N LEU A 194 0.03 13.82 -3.96
CA LEU A 194 0.73 13.97 -2.70
C LEU A 194 2.21 14.28 -2.90
N ASN A 195 2.86 13.60 -3.86
CA ASN A 195 4.28 13.85 -4.15
C ASN A 195 4.53 15.25 -4.73
N ALA A 196 3.65 15.74 -5.60
CA ALA A 196 3.78 17.07 -6.19
C ALA A 196 3.50 18.18 -5.19
N LEU A 197 2.50 18.00 -4.32
CA LEU A 197 2.08 19.02 -3.36
C LEU A 197 3.01 19.10 -2.15
N LEU A 198 3.53 17.97 -1.69
CA LEU A 198 4.29 17.85 -0.43
C LEU A 198 5.77 17.53 -0.66
N TYR A 199 6.31 17.84 -1.85
CA TYR A 199 7.64 17.38 -2.25
C TYR A 199 8.76 17.81 -1.28
N ASP A 200 8.67 18.99 -0.69
CA ASP A 200 9.63 19.57 0.27
C ASP A 200 9.23 19.37 1.74
N LYS A 201 8.10 18.70 1.98
CA LYS A 201 7.53 18.44 3.32
C LYS A 201 7.33 16.94 3.55
N LYS A 202 8.22 16.12 3.00
CA LYS A 202 8.20 14.67 3.16
C LYS A 202 9.49 14.12 3.76
N ALA A 203 9.34 13.08 4.58
CA ALA A 203 10.45 12.26 5.04
C ALA A 203 10.42 10.89 4.34
N VAL A 204 11.61 10.33 4.07
CA VAL A 204 11.75 8.97 3.54
C VAL A 204 12.15 8.04 4.67
N ILE A 205 11.37 6.97 4.87
CA ILE A 205 11.63 5.93 5.88
C ILE A 205 12.17 4.64 5.23
N PRO A 206 12.74 3.70 6.00
CA PRO A 206 13.41 2.51 5.45
C PRO A 206 12.52 1.65 4.55
N THR A 207 13.11 1.12 3.47
CA THR A 207 12.41 0.33 2.43
C THR A 207 11.65 -0.88 2.97
N ARG A 208 12.13 -1.50 4.06
CA ARG A 208 11.48 -2.68 4.66
C ARG A 208 10.03 -2.43 5.11
N TYR A 209 9.64 -1.17 5.31
CA TYR A 209 8.28 -0.78 5.67
C TYR A 209 7.33 -0.60 4.47
N ASN A 210 7.79 -0.82 3.24
CA ASN A 210 6.92 -0.91 2.06
C ASN A 210 7.66 -1.62 0.93
N VAL A 211 7.79 -2.94 1.07
CA VAL A 211 8.48 -3.79 0.10
C VAL A 211 7.50 -4.14 -1.02
N GLN A 212 7.52 -3.34 -2.08
CA GLN A 212 6.62 -3.40 -3.22
C GLN A 212 6.92 -4.60 -4.14
N ASP A 213 5.91 -5.14 -4.83
CA ASP A 213 6.02 -6.25 -5.81
C ASP A 213 7.17 -6.06 -6.81
N ALA A 214 7.36 -4.83 -7.27
CA ALA A 214 8.39 -4.46 -8.23
C ALA A 214 9.80 -4.76 -7.72
N PHE A 215 10.03 -4.78 -6.41
CA PHE A 215 11.32 -5.08 -5.82
C PHE A 215 11.72 -6.56 -5.94
N TYR A 216 10.75 -7.47 -5.97
CA TYR A 216 11.01 -8.90 -6.16
C TYR A 216 11.24 -9.29 -7.63
N ARG A 217 11.05 -8.38 -8.59
CA ARG A 217 11.12 -8.69 -10.02
C ARG A 217 12.56 -8.63 -10.56
N LYS A 218 12.94 -9.61 -11.37
CA LYS A 218 14.18 -9.60 -12.14
C LYS A 218 14.09 -8.56 -13.25
N PHE A 219 15.15 -7.77 -13.41
CA PHE A 219 15.27 -6.80 -14.51
C PHE A 219 15.84 -7.49 -15.75
N ASN A 220 15.17 -7.36 -16.89
CA ASN A 220 15.75 -7.72 -18.19
C ASN A 220 16.69 -6.58 -18.61
N LYS A 221 18.00 -6.86 -18.67
CA LYS A 221 19.09 -5.96 -19.11
C LYS A 221 19.28 -4.69 -18.25
N GLY A 222 20.28 -4.71 -17.37
CA GLY A 222 21.10 -3.52 -17.05
C GLY A 222 20.79 -2.71 -15.79
N ASN A 223 19.55 -2.70 -15.27
CA ASN A 223 19.26 -1.86 -14.09
C ASN A 223 19.46 -2.61 -12.78
N SER A 224 20.72 -2.77 -12.38
CA SER A 224 21.06 -3.05 -10.98
C SER A 224 20.62 -1.88 -10.10
N LEU A 225 20.13 -2.17 -8.89
CA LEU A 225 20.03 -1.16 -7.83
C LEU A 225 21.41 -0.53 -7.61
N PRO A 226 21.49 0.74 -7.16
CA PRO A 226 22.79 1.32 -6.85
C PRO A 226 23.50 0.39 -5.86
N PRO A 227 24.82 0.23 -5.96
CA PRO A 227 25.59 -0.62 -5.05
C PRO A 227 25.27 -0.35 -3.57
N GLU A 228 25.05 0.91 -3.18
CA GLU A 228 24.72 1.31 -1.80
C GLU A 228 23.39 0.74 -1.28
N TYR A 229 22.46 0.36 -2.16
CA TYR A 229 21.20 -0.26 -1.76
C TYR A 229 21.29 -1.77 -1.80
N LYS A 230 22.27 -2.40 -2.44
CA LYS A 230 22.23 -3.86 -2.68
C LYS A 230 22.09 -4.67 -1.39
N SER A 231 22.86 -4.36 -0.36
CA SER A 231 22.80 -5.05 0.94
C SER A 231 21.51 -4.73 1.71
N THR A 232 21.20 -3.44 1.92
CA THR A 232 19.96 -2.99 2.60
C THR A 232 18.69 -3.47 1.90
N TYR A 233 18.74 -3.58 0.58
CA TYR A 233 17.63 -4.04 -0.24
C TYR A 233 17.45 -5.55 -0.17
N GLN A 234 18.54 -6.32 -0.25
CA GLN A 234 18.46 -7.77 -0.05
C GLN A 234 17.92 -8.09 1.35
N ASP A 235 18.40 -7.37 2.37
CA ASP A 235 17.88 -7.49 3.72
C ASP A 235 16.37 -7.18 3.78
N ALA A 236 15.93 -6.05 3.21
CA ALA A 236 14.50 -5.71 3.14
C ALA A 236 13.66 -6.74 2.37
N LEU A 237 14.19 -7.38 1.33
CA LEU A 237 13.52 -8.45 0.59
C LEU A 237 13.44 -9.77 1.37
N LEU A 238 14.41 -10.04 2.23
CA LEU A 238 14.45 -11.25 3.06
C LEU A 238 13.65 -11.07 4.36
N HIS A 239 13.61 -9.84 4.88
CA HIS A 239 13.01 -9.46 6.16
C HIS A 239 12.06 -8.24 6.03
N PRO A 240 11.06 -8.30 5.13
CA PRO A 240 10.08 -7.22 4.98
C PRO A 240 9.28 -7.03 6.27
N ALA A 241 9.15 -5.79 6.76
CA ALA A 241 8.21 -5.45 7.83
C ALA A 241 6.80 -5.24 7.26
N ILE A 242 6.69 -4.65 6.06
CA ILE A 242 5.45 -4.60 5.29
C ILE A 242 5.75 -5.03 3.85
N LEU A 243 5.05 -6.06 3.40
CA LEU A 243 5.05 -6.53 2.02
C LEU A 243 3.86 -5.92 1.29
N HIS A 244 4.07 -5.25 0.15
CA HIS A 244 3.02 -4.56 -0.59
C HIS A 244 2.87 -5.13 -2.01
N TYR A 245 1.72 -5.72 -2.32
CA TYR A 245 1.44 -6.32 -3.62
C TYR A 245 1.00 -5.28 -4.68
N THR A 246 1.76 -4.21 -4.88
CA THR A 246 1.40 -3.04 -5.74
C THR A 246 0.89 -3.42 -7.14
N ASN A 247 1.50 -4.42 -7.78
CA ASN A 247 1.13 -4.84 -9.14
C ASN A 247 0.32 -6.15 -9.18
N ARG A 248 1.00 -7.30 -9.04
CA ARG A 248 0.39 -8.63 -9.20
C ARG A 248 -0.19 -9.09 -7.87
N LYS A 249 -1.51 -9.04 -7.76
CA LYS A 249 -2.20 -9.36 -6.52
C LYS A 249 -2.13 -10.86 -6.23
N PRO A 250 -1.92 -11.29 -4.97
CA PRO A 250 -1.73 -12.71 -4.64
C PRO A 250 -2.99 -13.56 -4.90
N TRP A 251 -4.17 -12.93 -4.89
CA TRP A 251 -5.45 -13.55 -5.24
C TRP A 251 -5.70 -13.69 -6.75
N GLU A 252 -4.79 -13.25 -7.61
CA GLU A 252 -4.87 -13.52 -9.05
C GLU A 252 -4.29 -14.91 -9.38
N TYR A 253 -4.93 -15.65 -10.30
CA TYR A 253 -4.50 -17.01 -10.66
C TYR A 253 -3.10 -17.04 -11.30
N HIS A 254 -2.71 -15.99 -12.02
CA HIS A 254 -1.41 -15.83 -12.68
C HIS A 254 -0.36 -15.16 -11.79
N CYS A 255 -0.64 -14.91 -10.51
CA CYS A 255 0.37 -14.36 -9.61
C CYS A 255 1.49 -15.38 -9.36
N MET A 256 2.72 -14.93 -9.60
CA MET A 256 3.96 -15.69 -9.43
C MET A 256 4.89 -15.07 -8.37
N HIS A 257 4.39 -14.12 -7.58
CA HIS A 257 5.17 -13.51 -6.50
C HIS A 257 5.67 -14.59 -5.53
N PRO A 258 6.96 -14.58 -5.12
CA PRO A 258 7.54 -15.65 -4.29
C PRO A 258 6.82 -15.79 -2.95
N LEU A 259 6.37 -14.67 -2.38
CA LEU A 259 5.63 -14.63 -1.13
C LEU A 259 4.10 -14.70 -1.30
N ARG A 260 3.59 -15.25 -2.41
CA ARG A 260 2.14 -15.39 -2.65
C ARG A 260 1.45 -16.25 -1.59
N LYS A 261 2.11 -17.30 -1.07
CA LYS A 261 1.52 -18.22 -0.09
C LYS A 261 1.19 -17.50 1.22
N LEU A 262 2.03 -16.56 1.66
CA LEU A 262 1.82 -15.81 2.91
C LEU A 262 0.46 -15.12 2.95
N PHE A 263 0.01 -14.54 1.84
CA PHE A 263 -1.33 -13.94 1.77
C PHE A 263 -2.43 -14.93 2.20
N TYR A 264 -2.37 -16.17 1.71
CA TYR A 264 -3.35 -17.20 2.06
C TYR A 264 -3.17 -17.70 3.50
N ASP A 265 -1.93 -17.75 4.00
CA ASP A 265 -1.65 -18.11 5.39
C ASP A 265 -2.32 -17.13 6.37
N TYR A 266 -2.24 -15.81 6.11
CA TYR A 266 -2.95 -14.79 6.90
C TYR A 266 -4.46 -14.76 6.62
N GLN A 267 -4.89 -15.01 5.37
CA GLN A 267 -6.32 -15.10 5.07
C GLN A 267 -7.02 -16.22 5.86
N ASN A 268 -6.32 -17.31 6.15
CA ASN A 268 -6.85 -18.40 6.97
C ASN A 268 -7.06 -18.01 8.45
N LEU A 269 -6.56 -16.86 8.89
CA LEU A 269 -6.83 -16.29 10.22
C LEU A 269 -8.08 -15.41 10.23
N THR A 270 -8.79 -15.29 9.11
CA THR A 270 -9.98 -14.43 8.94
C THR A 270 -11.21 -15.28 8.58
N PRO A 271 -12.42 -14.71 8.62
CA PRO A 271 -13.63 -15.38 8.11
C PRO A 271 -13.58 -15.78 6.62
N TYR A 272 -12.56 -15.35 5.88
CA TYR A 272 -12.33 -15.73 4.48
C TYR A 272 -11.41 -16.95 4.32
N ALA A 273 -11.17 -17.71 5.38
CA ALA A 273 -10.38 -18.94 5.36
C ALA A 273 -10.83 -19.90 4.23
N GLY A 274 -9.85 -20.54 3.58
CA GLY A 274 -10.11 -21.48 2.47
C GLY A 274 -10.59 -20.84 1.15
N GLN A 275 -10.94 -19.55 1.10
CA GLN A 275 -11.34 -18.91 -0.15
C GLN A 275 -10.13 -18.74 -1.09
N SER A 276 -10.20 -19.28 -2.30
CA SER A 276 -9.13 -19.11 -3.28
C SER A 276 -9.68 -19.02 -4.69
N VAL A 277 -9.05 -18.20 -5.52
CA VAL A 277 -9.31 -18.17 -6.98
C VAL A 277 -9.09 -19.53 -7.62
N LEU A 278 -8.25 -20.37 -7.00
CA LEU A 278 -7.93 -21.72 -7.48
C LEU A 278 -8.94 -22.78 -7.01
N ASN A 279 -9.96 -22.42 -6.22
CA ASN A 279 -11.08 -23.32 -5.96
C ASN A 279 -11.93 -23.53 -7.23
N ASN A 280 -11.82 -22.62 -8.20
CA ASN A 280 -12.43 -22.77 -9.52
C ASN A 280 -11.53 -23.65 -10.44
N PRO A 281 -12.03 -24.79 -10.96
CA PRO A 281 -11.28 -25.70 -11.83
C PRO A 281 -10.69 -25.05 -13.09
N LEU A 282 -11.46 -24.17 -13.77
CA LEU A 282 -10.99 -23.46 -14.96
C LEU A 282 -9.80 -22.55 -14.62
N LYS A 283 -9.82 -21.89 -13.46
CA LYS A 283 -8.69 -21.05 -13.02
C LYS A 283 -7.46 -21.89 -12.66
N ARG A 284 -7.62 -23.15 -12.21
CA ARG A 284 -6.50 -24.10 -12.04
C ARG A 284 -5.87 -24.45 -13.38
N ILE A 285 -6.69 -24.76 -14.39
CA ILE A 285 -6.23 -25.04 -15.76
C ILE A 285 -5.50 -23.81 -16.32
N HIS A 286 -6.09 -22.62 -16.21
CA HIS A 286 -5.46 -21.38 -16.67
C HIS A 286 -4.12 -21.12 -15.98
N ARG A 287 -4.03 -21.39 -14.66
CA ARG A 287 -2.76 -21.28 -13.93
C ARG A 287 -1.74 -22.29 -14.43
N PHE A 288 -2.13 -23.54 -14.65
CA PHE A 288 -1.24 -24.57 -15.17
C PHE A 288 -0.66 -24.17 -16.55
N ILE A 289 -1.53 -23.78 -17.49
CA ILE A 289 -1.12 -23.30 -18.82
C ILE A 289 -0.22 -22.07 -18.70
N HIS A 290 -0.54 -21.13 -17.81
CA HIS A 290 0.27 -19.93 -17.58
C HIS A 290 1.68 -20.25 -17.07
N LEU A 291 1.83 -21.27 -16.22
CA LEU A 291 3.10 -21.67 -15.64
C LEU A 291 3.95 -22.55 -16.57
N LEU A 292 3.31 -23.27 -17.51
CA LEU A 292 3.96 -24.26 -18.37
C LEU A 292 5.20 -23.73 -19.11
N PRO A 293 5.20 -22.52 -19.74
CA PRO A 293 6.40 -22.01 -20.42
C PRO A 293 7.57 -21.74 -19.47
N TYR A 294 7.31 -21.43 -18.20
CA TYR A 294 8.37 -21.21 -17.21
C TYR A 294 8.91 -22.53 -16.64
N LEU A 295 8.06 -23.55 -16.53
CA LEU A 295 8.44 -24.89 -16.08
C LEU A 295 9.26 -25.62 -17.15
N LEU A 296 8.91 -25.45 -18.42
CA LEU A 296 9.62 -26.03 -19.57
C LEU A 296 10.87 -25.22 -20.00
N GLY A 297 11.19 -24.13 -19.31
CA GLY A 297 12.37 -23.31 -19.62
C GLY A 297 12.24 -22.37 -20.82
N PHE A 298 11.10 -22.35 -21.53
CA PHE A 298 10.85 -21.43 -22.65
C PHE A 298 10.75 -19.96 -22.23
N LYS A 299 10.45 -19.67 -20.96
CA LYS A 299 10.44 -18.30 -20.40
C LYS A 299 11.23 -18.23 -19.10
N GLN A 300 12.04 -17.18 -18.97
CA GLN A 300 12.72 -16.87 -17.71
C GLN A 300 11.73 -16.44 -16.62
N LYS A 301 11.95 -16.90 -15.39
CA LYS A 301 11.16 -16.49 -14.22
C LYS A 301 11.31 -14.98 -13.98
N ARG A 302 10.18 -14.31 -13.81
CA ARG A 302 10.12 -12.85 -13.62
C ARG A 302 10.49 -12.37 -12.22
N TYR A 303 10.52 -13.24 -11.22
CA TYR A 303 10.82 -12.91 -9.83
C TYR A 303 12.12 -13.57 -9.38
N TYR A 304 12.84 -12.91 -8.46
CA TYR A 304 13.91 -13.54 -7.69
C TYR A 304 13.34 -14.69 -6.85
N SER A 305 14.11 -15.77 -6.74
CA SER A 305 13.79 -16.82 -5.78
C SER A 305 14.37 -16.43 -4.42
N LEU A 306 13.72 -16.83 -3.34
CA LEU A 306 14.22 -16.54 -1.98
C LEU A 306 15.57 -17.20 -1.72
N SER A 307 15.84 -18.39 -2.29
CA SER A 307 17.15 -19.03 -2.17
C SER A 307 18.24 -18.20 -2.86
N THR A 308 17.97 -17.71 -4.08
CA THR A 308 18.89 -16.80 -4.78
C THR A 308 19.15 -15.52 -3.98
N LEU A 309 18.17 -14.99 -3.25
CA LEU A 309 18.39 -13.79 -2.42
C LEU A 309 19.29 -14.10 -1.21
N ARG A 310 19.19 -15.30 -0.62
CA ARG A 310 20.01 -15.74 0.53
C ARG A 310 21.45 -16.09 0.13
N GLU A 311 21.65 -16.67 -1.06
CA GLU A 311 22.97 -17.03 -1.58
C GLU A 311 23.86 -15.82 -1.91
N ASN A 312 23.28 -14.62 -2.01
CA ASN A 312 23.98 -13.37 -2.34
C ASN A 312 24.18 -12.44 -1.12
N GLN A 313 23.97 -12.94 0.11
CA GLN A 313 24.37 -12.27 1.37
C GLN A 313 25.85 -12.53 1.65
#